data_AF-A0A8J6V5F8-F1
#
_entry.id   AF-A0A8J6V5F8-F1
#
_cell.length_a   1.000
_cell.length_b   1.000
_cell.length_c   1.000
_cell.angle_alpha   90.00
_cell.angle_beta   90.00
_cell.angle_gamma   90.00
#
_symmetry.space_group_name_H-M   'P 1'
#
loop_
_entity.id
_entity.type
_entity.pdbx_description
1 polymer ?
#
loop_
_entity_poly.entity_id
_entity_poly.type
_entity_poly.pdbx_seq_one_letter_code
_entity_poly.pdbx_strand_id
1 'polypeptide(L)'
;MKLTETITSKANLLVVDDNQVNLKLLTQILSRNGYKVRVSLNGNFALNSCQSNPPDLILLDINMPEMNGYEVCQHLKASKQTRDIPVIFISALDEALNKVNAFTVGGVDYITKPFEPLEVLARIENQLRLRELQLQMIEQNTLLQQYLDARRQAEVETRLLLATTQAISHRDDVRSALQAVLRLVCMTIQWDYGEAWIPDDNKVLECSQAWYGSEVSLFEFKNHSLTVASALNVGFQGRIWASKQAEWIEDVFIEKDLFIRYPQIVKFGLKSSFGVPIILDNEVLAILIFFNKNFATINS
;
A
#
# COMPACT_ATOMS: atom_id res chain seq x y z
N MET A 1 44.07 -23.52 -5.30
CA MET A 1 42.69 -23.64 -4.77
C MET A 1 41.77 -23.20 -5.90
N LYS A 2 41.11 -24.15 -6.59
CA LYS A 2 40.18 -23.83 -7.69
C LYS A 2 38.92 -23.24 -7.07
N LEU A 3 38.59 -21.98 -7.37
CA LEU A 3 37.25 -21.46 -7.11
C LEU A 3 36.28 -22.27 -7.97
N THR A 4 35.44 -23.07 -7.33
CA THR A 4 34.23 -23.63 -7.94
C THR A 4 33.29 -22.47 -8.20
N GLU A 5 33.23 -22.00 -9.45
CA GLU A 5 32.11 -21.22 -9.96
C GLU A 5 30.84 -22.04 -9.74
N THR A 6 30.00 -21.60 -8.81
CA THR A 6 28.65 -22.11 -8.68
C THR A 6 27.93 -21.72 -9.97
N ILE A 7 27.77 -22.67 -10.91
CA ILE A 7 27.01 -22.43 -12.14
C ILE A 7 25.57 -22.11 -11.73
N THR A 8 25.24 -20.82 -11.67
CA THR A 8 23.87 -20.34 -11.45
C THR A 8 23.09 -20.64 -12.71
N SER A 9 22.06 -21.48 -12.58
CA SER A 9 21.17 -21.83 -13.69
C SER A 9 20.45 -20.60 -14.22
N LYS A 10 20.29 -20.49 -15.55
CA LYS A 10 19.63 -19.35 -16.22
C LYS A 10 18.17 -19.17 -15.77
N ALA A 11 17.41 -20.26 -15.69
CA ALA A 11 16.02 -20.29 -15.22
C ALA A 11 15.59 -21.74 -14.92
N ASN A 12 14.50 -21.89 -14.17
CA ASN A 12 13.82 -23.15 -13.87
C ASN A 12 12.64 -23.34 -14.84
N LEU A 13 12.71 -24.38 -15.68
CA LEU A 13 11.69 -24.70 -16.67
C LEU A 13 10.92 -25.95 -16.26
N LEU A 14 9.63 -26.00 -16.60
CA LEU A 14 8.83 -27.21 -16.55
C LEU A 14 8.46 -27.62 -17.98
N VAL A 15 8.74 -28.86 -18.35
CA VAL A 15 8.31 -29.45 -19.63
C VAL A 15 7.25 -30.51 -19.36
N VAL A 16 6.11 -30.40 -20.02
CA VAL A 16 4.97 -31.29 -19.85
C VAL A 16 4.61 -31.88 -21.21
N ASP A 17 4.79 -33.18 -21.37
CA ASP A 17 4.52 -33.94 -22.59
C ASP A 17 4.36 -35.42 -22.19
N ASP A 18 3.38 -36.12 -22.73
CA ASP A 18 3.12 -37.54 -22.40
C ASP A 18 4.12 -38.50 -23.06
N ASN A 19 4.85 -38.01 -24.08
CA ASN A 19 5.87 -38.75 -24.78
C ASN A 19 7.26 -38.55 -24.16
N GLN A 20 7.79 -39.64 -23.58
CA GLN A 20 9.12 -39.65 -22.96
C GLN A 20 10.27 -39.26 -23.91
N VAL A 21 10.14 -39.48 -25.21
CA VAL A 21 11.16 -39.11 -26.20
C VAL A 21 11.25 -37.59 -26.32
N ASN A 22 10.11 -36.90 -26.36
CA ASN A 22 10.03 -35.44 -26.40
C ASN A 22 10.62 -34.84 -25.13
N LEU A 23 10.23 -35.36 -23.95
CA LEU A 23 10.76 -34.93 -22.66
C LEU A 23 12.29 -35.07 -22.61
N LYS A 24 12.85 -36.21 -23.03
CA LYS A 24 14.30 -36.43 -23.06
C LYS A 24 15.01 -35.46 -23.99
N LEU A 25 14.48 -35.26 -25.20
CA LEU A 25 15.06 -34.35 -26.18
C LEU A 25 15.08 -32.90 -25.69
N LEU A 26 13.92 -32.38 -25.24
CA LEU A 26 13.83 -31.02 -24.71
C LEU A 26 14.71 -30.84 -23.47
N THR A 27 14.73 -31.81 -22.55
CA THR A 27 15.62 -31.77 -21.39
C THR A 27 17.08 -31.66 -21.81
N GLN A 28 17.53 -32.41 -22.82
CA GLN A 28 18.90 -32.33 -23.32
C GLN A 28 19.20 -30.96 -23.96
N ILE A 29 18.32 -30.45 -24.81
CA ILE A 29 18.48 -29.15 -25.47
C ILE A 29 18.62 -28.05 -24.40
N LEU A 30 17.68 -28.01 -23.45
CA LEU A 30 17.58 -26.95 -22.46
C LEU A 30 18.68 -27.04 -21.39
N SER A 31 18.97 -28.25 -20.88
CA SER A 31 20.02 -28.41 -19.85
C SER A 31 21.41 -28.07 -20.37
N ARG A 32 21.71 -28.40 -21.64
CA ARG A 32 22.97 -28.00 -22.29
C ARG A 32 23.13 -26.48 -22.42
N ASN A 33 22.03 -25.74 -22.39
CA ASN A 33 22.01 -24.28 -22.49
C ASN A 33 21.87 -23.58 -21.11
N GLY A 34 22.06 -24.32 -20.01
CA GLY A 34 22.14 -23.77 -18.66
C GLY A 34 20.81 -23.63 -17.92
N TYR A 35 19.72 -24.21 -18.45
CA TYR A 35 18.42 -24.23 -17.78
C TYR A 35 18.31 -25.42 -16.82
N LYS A 36 17.61 -25.22 -15.68
CA LYS A 36 17.19 -26.32 -14.81
C LYS A 36 15.83 -26.82 -15.29
N VAL A 37 15.75 -28.07 -15.70
CA VAL A 37 14.52 -28.62 -16.29
C VAL A 37 13.89 -29.63 -15.37
N ARG A 38 12.62 -29.43 -15.05
CA ARG A 38 11.73 -30.46 -14.51
C ARG A 38 10.82 -30.96 -15.62
N VAL A 39 10.44 -32.23 -15.54
CA VAL A 39 9.54 -32.86 -16.52
C VAL A 39 8.29 -33.41 -15.82
N SER A 40 7.17 -33.42 -16.54
CA SER A 40 5.93 -34.07 -16.12
C SER A 40 5.32 -34.83 -17.29
N LEU A 41 4.81 -36.04 -17.02
CA LEU A 41 4.18 -36.90 -18.03
C LEU A 41 2.68 -36.65 -18.19
N ASN A 42 2.06 -35.88 -17.29
CA ASN A 42 0.64 -35.53 -17.39
C ASN A 42 0.33 -34.18 -16.73
N GLY A 43 -0.86 -33.66 -17.04
CA GLY A 43 -1.36 -32.38 -16.53
C GLY A 43 -1.49 -32.32 -15.01
N ASN A 44 -2.02 -33.38 -14.38
CA ASN A 44 -2.26 -33.42 -12.93
C ASN A 44 -0.96 -33.27 -12.12
N PHE A 45 0.09 -34.01 -12.49
CA PHE A 45 1.40 -33.87 -11.86
C PHE A 45 2.04 -32.51 -12.15
N ALA A 46 1.82 -31.96 -13.36
CA ALA A 46 2.32 -30.64 -13.71
C ALA A 46 1.71 -29.54 -12.83
N LEU A 47 0.38 -29.58 -12.63
CA LEU A 47 -0.33 -28.62 -11.78
C LEU A 47 0.17 -28.69 -10.33
N ASN A 48 0.26 -29.88 -9.75
CA ASN A 48 0.76 -30.08 -8.38
C ASN A 48 2.21 -29.61 -8.21
N SER A 49 3.05 -29.89 -9.22
CA SER A 49 4.45 -29.46 -9.26
C SER A 49 4.60 -27.94 -9.33
N CYS A 50 3.72 -27.25 -10.09
CA CYS A 50 3.71 -25.79 -10.19
C CYS A 50 3.25 -25.12 -8.89
N GLN A 51 2.27 -25.68 -8.18
CA GLN A 51 1.84 -25.13 -6.88
C GLN A 51 2.94 -25.25 -5.82
N SER A 52 3.63 -26.39 -5.80
CA SER A 52 4.67 -26.66 -4.78
C SER A 52 5.96 -25.86 -5.03
N ASN A 53 6.35 -25.74 -6.30
CA ASN A 53 7.54 -24.99 -6.70
C ASN A 53 7.29 -24.38 -8.09
N PRO A 54 6.88 -23.11 -8.18
CA PRO A 54 6.59 -22.44 -9.45
C PRO A 54 7.82 -22.38 -10.37
N PRO A 55 7.72 -22.84 -11.64
CA PRO A 55 8.77 -22.59 -12.63
C PRO A 55 8.73 -21.16 -13.18
N ASP A 56 9.83 -20.74 -13.82
CA ASP A 56 9.93 -19.46 -14.51
C ASP A 56 9.22 -19.48 -15.88
N LEU A 57 9.09 -20.67 -16.50
CA LEU A 57 8.38 -20.88 -17.76
C LEU A 57 7.95 -22.35 -17.90
N ILE A 58 6.83 -22.57 -18.59
CA ILE A 58 6.27 -23.90 -18.86
C ILE A 58 6.24 -24.15 -20.37
N LEU A 59 6.81 -25.27 -20.81
CA LEU A 59 6.55 -25.86 -22.11
C LEU A 59 5.47 -26.93 -21.96
N LEU A 60 4.37 -26.81 -22.70
CA LEU A 60 3.17 -27.62 -22.47
C LEU A 60 2.66 -28.22 -23.78
N ASP A 61 2.71 -29.55 -23.89
CA ASP A 61 2.07 -30.26 -24.99
C ASP A 61 0.55 -30.09 -24.94
N ILE A 62 -0.06 -29.90 -26.10
CA ILE A 62 -1.51 -29.74 -26.20
C ILE A 62 -2.20 -31.10 -26.06
N ASN A 63 -1.69 -32.11 -26.76
CA ASN A 63 -2.32 -33.42 -26.84
C ASN A 63 -1.77 -34.34 -25.76
N MET A 64 -2.47 -34.41 -24.64
CA MET A 64 -2.16 -35.34 -23.56
C MET A 64 -3.42 -36.11 -23.15
N PRO A 65 -3.28 -37.37 -22.71
CA PRO A 65 -4.39 -38.15 -22.19
C PRO A 65 -4.92 -37.55 -20.89
N GLU A 66 -6.19 -37.85 -20.58
CA GLU A 66 -6.95 -37.41 -19.40
C GLU A 66 -7.24 -35.90 -19.34
N MET A 67 -6.22 -35.06 -19.45
CA MET A 67 -6.33 -33.60 -19.39
C MET A 67 -5.41 -32.99 -20.45
N ASN A 68 -6.01 -32.26 -21.39
CA ASN A 68 -5.25 -31.64 -22.47
C ASN A 68 -4.49 -30.38 -21.99
N GLY A 69 -3.52 -29.92 -22.78
CA GLY A 69 -2.70 -28.75 -22.43
C GLY A 69 -3.52 -27.46 -22.24
N TYR A 70 -4.63 -27.28 -22.95
CA TYR A 70 -5.47 -26.09 -22.76
C TYR A 70 -6.13 -26.07 -21.39
N GLU A 71 -6.65 -27.20 -20.93
CA GLU A 71 -7.24 -27.35 -19.58
C GLU A 71 -6.19 -27.09 -18.50
N VAL A 72 -4.98 -27.66 -18.65
CA VAL A 72 -3.85 -27.38 -17.74
C VAL A 72 -3.54 -25.88 -17.69
N CYS A 73 -3.46 -25.23 -18.85
CA CYS A 73 -3.19 -23.79 -18.92
C CYS A 73 -4.28 -22.98 -18.21
N GLN A 74 -5.56 -23.29 -18.43
CA GLN A 74 -6.67 -22.62 -17.74
C GLN A 74 -6.56 -22.75 -16.21
N HIS A 75 -6.24 -23.94 -15.71
CA HIS A 75 -6.02 -24.16 -14.27
C HIS A 75 -4.85 -23.33 -13.74
N LEU A 76 -3.73 -23.26 -14.48
CA LEU A 76 -2.58 -22.43 -14.12
C LEU A 76 -2.93 -20.95 -14.09
N LYS A 77 -3.71 -20.46 -15.07
CA LYS A 77 -4.16 -19.06 -15.17
C LYS A 77 -5.20 -18.66 -14.13
N ALA A 78 -5.97 -19.60 -13.60
CA ALA A 78 -6.92 -19.33 -12.54
C ALA A 78 -6.24 -19.06 -11.18
N SER A 79 -5.14 -19.76 -10.85
CA SER A 79 -4.47 -19.62 -9.55
C SER A 79 -3.61 -18.36 -9.45
N LYS A 80 -3.69 -17.65 -8.32
CA LYS A 80 -2.86 -16.46 -8.03
C LYS A 80 -1.35 -16.74 -8.08
N GLN A 81 -0.94 -17.95 -7.69
CA GLN A 81 0.47 -18.31 -7.60
C GLN A 81 1.09 -18.62 -8.97
N THR A 82 0.29 -19.10 -9.93
CA THR A 82 0.79 -19.61 -11.22
C THR A 82 0.33 -18.81 -12.43
N ARG A 83 -0.62 -17.88 -12.27
CA ARG A 83 -1.23 -17.16 -13.40
C ARG A 83 -0.27 -16.39 -14.27
N ASP A 84 0.80 -15.88 -13.67
CA ASP A 84 1.75 -15.03 -14.37
C ASP A 84 2.92 -15.81 -14.98
N ILE A 85 2.97 -17.14 -14.78
CA ILE A 85 4.00 -17.98 -15.38
C ILE A 85 3.72 -18.08 -16.88
N PRO A 86 4.69 -17.74 -17.76
CA PRO A 86 4.54 -17.88 -19.20
C PRO A 86 4.40 -19.36 -19.59
N VAL A 87 3.38 -19.65 -20.41
CA VAL A 87 3.12 -20.99 -20.96
C VAL A 87 3.35 -20.92 -22.47
N ILE A 88 4.33 -21.68 -22.97
CA ILE A 88 4.55 -21.90 -24.39
C ILE A 88 3.97 -23.26 -24.74
N PHE A 89 3.00 -23.28 -25.64
CA PHE A 89 2.40 -24.53 -26.10
C PHE A 89 3.32 -25.28 -27.06
N ILE A 90 3.24 -26.60 -27.06
CA ILE A 90 3.87 -27.45 -28.07
C ILE A 90 2.74 -28.11 -28.87
N SER A 91 2.81 -28.03 -30.20
CA SER A 91 1.78 -28.59 -31.10
C SER A 91 2.39 -29.35 -32.28
N ALA A 92 1.60 -30.22 -32.92
CA ALA A 92 1.97 -30.75 -34.24
C ALA A 92 1.81 -29.68 -35.34
N LEU A 93 2.49 -29.84 -36.47
CA LEU A 93 2.42 -28.96 -37.65
C LEU A 93 0.98 -28.79 -38.19
N ASP A 94 0.21 -29.88 -38.18
CA ASP A 94 -1.13 -29.95 -38.79
C ASP A 94 -2.22 -29.28 -37.92
N GLU A 95 -1.89 -28.87 -36.69
CA GLU A 95 -2.80 -28.26 -35.73
C GLU A 95 -2.72 -26.73 -35.71
N ALA A 96 -2.08 -26.13 -36.72
CA ALA A 96 -1.91 -24.69 -36.86
C ALA A 96 -3.24 -23.87 -36.81
N LEU A 97 -4.39 -24.53 -37.03
CA LEU A 97 -5.74 -23.95 -36.92
C LEU A 97 -6.16 -23.63 -35.47
N ASN A 98 -5.49 -24.19 -34.45
CA ASN A 98 -5.80 -23.95 -33.03
C ASN A 98 -4.94 -22.86 -32.36
N LYS A 99 -4.14 -22.09 -33.12
CA LYS A 99 -3.29 -21.01 -32.58
C LYS A 99 -4.06 -19.94 -31.82
N VAL A 100 -5.28 -19.61 -32.27
CA VAL A 100 -6.15 -18.63 -31.58
C VAL A 100 -6.53 -19.15 -30.19
N ASN A 101 -6.88 -20.43 -30.07
CA ASN A 101 -7.28 -21.03 -28.79
C ASN A 101 -6.15 -21.01 -27.76
N ALA A 102 -4.90 -21.24 -28.20
CA ALA A 102 -3.72 -21.17 -27.34
C ALA A 102 -3.58 -19.80 -26.64
N PHE A 103 -3.76 -18.70 -27.38
CA PHE A 103 -3.71 -17.37 -26.78
C PHE A 103 -4.95 -17.06 -25.93
N THR A 104 -6.14 -17.51 -26.35
CA THR A 104 -7.39 -17.30 -25.61
C THR A 104 -7.37 -17.92 -24.22
N VAL A 105 -6.70 -19.06 -24.03
CA VAL A 105 -6.56 -19.70 -22.71
C VAL A 105 -5.36 -19.19 -21.89
N GLY A 106 -4.65 -18.18 -22.40
CA GLY A 106 -3.55 -17.51 -21.72
C GLY A 106 -2.15 -18.04 -22.04
N GLY A 107 -1.98 -18.84 -23.10
CA GLY A 107 -0.67 -19.13 -23.66
C GLY A 107 -0.02 -17.87 -24.20
N VAL A 108 1.31 -17.77 -24.05
CA VAL A 108 2.08 -16.59 -24.50
C VAL A 108 2.82 -16.85 -25.82
N ASP A 109 2.98 -18.11 -26.20
CA ASP A 109 3.60 -18.51 -27.46
C ASP A 109 3.30 -19.99 -27.79
N TYR A 110 3.81 -20.46 -28.93
CA TYR A 110 3.78 -21.88 -29.32
C TYR A 110 5.05 -22.30 -30.08
N ILE A 111 5.39 -23.59 -30.02
CA ILE A 111 6.47 -24.26 -30.75
C ILE A 111 5.88 -25.47 -31.50
N THR A 112 6.19 -25.61 -32.79
CA THR A 112 5.74 -26.75 -33.58
C THR A 112 6.73 -27.92 -33.51
N LYS A 113 6.22 -29.15 -33.44
CA LYS A 113 6.99 -30.39 -33.64
C LYS A 113 7.21 -30.62 -35.15
N PRO A 114 8.37 -31.12 -35.61
CA PRO A 114 9.54 -31.53 -34.82
C PRO A 114 10.34 -30.35 -34.28
N PHE A 115 10.96 -30.53 -33.11
CA PHE A 115 11.66 -29.45 -32.42
C PHE A 115 12.96 -29.02 -33.11
N GLU A 116 13.05 -27.75 -33.48
CA GLU A 116 14.30 -27.12 -33.87
C GLU A 116 14.96 -26.47 -32.64
N PRO A 117 16.17 -26.91 -32.21
CA PRO A 117 16.79 -26.43 -30.98
C PRO A 117 16.95 -24.91 -30.91
N LEU A 118 17.30 -24.26 -32.02
CA LEU A 118 17.47 -22.81 -32.07
C LEU A 118 16.13 -22.06 -31.90
N GLU A 119 15.04 -22.57 -32.48
CA GLU A 119 13.71 -21.98 -32.31
C GLU A 119 13.25 -22.09 -30.85
N VAL A 120 13.38 -23.28 -30.25
CA VAL A 120 13.01 -23.54 -28.85
C VAL A 120 13.72 -22.56 -27.92
N LEU A 121 15.04 -22.40 -28.08
CA LEU A 121 15.84 -21.51 -27.25
C LEU A 121 15.44 -20.04 -27.44
N ALA A 122 15.29 -19.59 -28.69
CA ALA A 122 14.94 -18.21 -29.00
C ALA A 122 13.59 -17.81 -28.37
N ARG A 123 12.58 -18.69 -28.46
CA ARG A 123 11.25 -18.42 -27.87
C ARG A 123 11.29 -18.40 -26.35
N ILE A 124 12.00 -19.32 -25.73
CA ILE A 124 12.15 -19.36 -24.27
C ILE A 124 12.89 -18.11 -23.77
N GLU A 125 14.00 -17.75 -24.41
CA GLU A 125 14.79 -16.56 -24.03
C GLU A 125 13.95 -15.28 -24.15
N ASN A 126 13.17 -15.15 -25.23
CA ASN A 126 12.28 -14.01 -25.41
C ASN A 126 11.20 -13.92 -24.31
N GLN A 127 10.54 -15.04 -23.99
CA GLN A 127 9.49 -15.05 -22.96
C GLN A 127 10.03 -14.83 -21.55
N LEU A 128 11.20 -15.41 -21.23
CA LEU A 128 11.88 -15.16 -19.96
C LEU A 128 12.30 -13.68 -19.85
N ARG A 129 12.82 -13.09 -20.93
CA ARG A 129 13.21 -11.68 -20.93
C ARG A 129 12.01 -10.75 -20.75
N LEU A 130 10.89 -11.04 -21.42
CA LEU A 130 9.65 -10.27 -21.23
C LEU A 130 9.15 -10.38 -19.79
N ARG A 131 9.22 -11.58 -19.19
CA ARG A 131 8.83 -11.80 -17.79
C ARG A 131 9.72 -11.02 -16.82
N GLU A 132 11.03 -11.05 -17.04
CA GLU A 132 12.01 -10.30 -16.24
C GLU A 132 11.72 -8.79 -16.29
N LEU A 133 11.51 -8.24 -17.48
CA LEU A 133 11.20 -6.81 -17.65
C LEU A 133 9.87 -6.41 -16.98
N GLN A 134 8.84 -7.27 -17.05
CA GLN A 134 7.57 -7.03 -16.36
C GLN A 134 7.74 -6.99 -14.84
N LEU A 135 8.52 -7.93 -14.28
CA LEU A 135 8.80 -7.95 -12.84
C LEU A 135 9.58 -6.71 -12.39
N GLN A 136 10.60 -6.30 -13.16
CA GLN A 136 11.37 -5.08 -12.91
C GLN A 136 10.48 -3.83 -12.96
N MET A 137 9.57 -3.74 -13.93
CA MET A 137 8.63 -2.61 -14.02
C MET A 137 7.70 -2.54 -12.80
N ILE A 138 7.16 -3.68 -12.35
CA ILE A 138 6.29 -3.73 -11.17
C ILE A 138 7.07 -3.27 -9.94
N GLU A 139 8.28 -3.78 -9.73
CA GLU A 139 9.15 -3.39 -8.62
C GLU A 139 9.46 -1.88 -8.65
N GLN A 140 9.82 -1.33 -9.81
CA GLN A 140 10.08 0.10 -9.96
C GLN A 140 8.84 0.96 -9.67
N ASN A 141 7.66 0.54 -10.12
CA ASN A 141 6.42 1.25 -9.83
C ASN A 141 6.09 1.25 -8.34
N THR A 142 6.27 0.11 -7.68
CA THR A 142 6.07 0.01 -6.22
C THR A 142 7.03 0.92 -5.47
N LEU A 143 8.32 0.92 -5.85
CA LEU A 143 9.32 1.79 -5.23
C LEU A 143 9.02 3.28 -5.47
N LEU A 144 8.61 3.63 -6.69
CA LEU A 144 8.26 5.01 -7.04
C LEU A 144 7.05 5.50 -6.24
N GLN A 145 6.03 4.67 -6.06
CA GLN A 145 4.87 5.03 -5.23
C GLN A 145 5.28 5.31 -3.78
N GLN A 146 6.09 4.44 -3.19
CA GLN A 146 6.60 4.63 -1.83
C GLN A 146 7.40 5.95 -1.71
N TYR A 147 8.24 6.26 -2.71
CA TYR A 147 9.00 7.51 -2.72
C TYR A 147 8.09 8.74 -2.80
N LEU A 148 7.06 8.71 -3.65
CA LEU A 148 6.11 9.81 -3.78
C LEU A 148 5.32 10.06 -2.50
N ASP A 149 4.89 8.99 -1.82
CA ASP A 149 4.13 9.11 -0.58
C ASP A 149 5.00 9.67 0.56
N ALA A 150 6.24 9.19 0.70
CA ALA A 150 7.20 9.75 1.66
C ALA A 150 7.50 11.24 1.37
N ARG A 151 7.69 11.60 0.10
CA ARG A 151 7.92 12.98 -0.31
C ARG A 151 6.72 13.87 0.02
N ARG A 152 5.49 13.41 -0.25
CA ARG A 152 4.26 14.14 0.05
C ARG A 152 4.15 14.41 1.56
N GLN A 153 4.47 13.43 2.40
CA GLN A 153 4.47 13.60 3.86
C GLN A 153 5.46 14.68 4.31
N ALA A 154 6.70 14.63 3.81
CA ALA A 154 7.73 15.63 4.14
C ALA A 154 7.36 17.04 3.66
N GLU A 155 6.73 17.16 2.48
CA GLU A 155 6.23 18.45 1.97
C GLU A 155 5.10 19.03 2.84
N VAL A 156 4.18 18.19 3.33
CA VAL A 156 3.13 18.61 4.27
C VAL A 156 3.72 19.08 5.59
N GLU A 157 4.66 18.33 6.15
CA GLU A 157 5.34 18.68 7.40
C GLU A 157 6.09 20.03 7.29
N THR A 158 6.88 20.19 6.23
CA THR A 158 7.63 21.43 5.98
C THR A 158 6.70 22.63 5.82
N ARG A 159 5.58 22.45 5.11
CA ARG A 159 4.60 23.52 4.90
C ARG A 159 3.94 23.94 6.21
N LEU A 160 3.62 22.98 7.07
CA LEU A 160 3.05 23.24 8.38
C LEU A 160 4.03 24.00 9.29
N LEU A 161 5.30 23.58 9.31
CA LEU A 161 6.35 24.24 10.08
C LEU A 161 6.61 25.68 9.60
N LEU A 162 6.67 25.91 8.29
CA LEU A 162 6.90 27.25 7.74
C LEU A 162 5.74 28.18 8.11
N ALA A 163 4.52 27.72 7.90
CA ALA A 163 3.36 28.56 8.08
C ALA A 163 3.04 28.81 9.57
N THR A 164 3.39 27.88 10.47
CA THR A 164 3.40 28.13 11.93
C THR A 164 4.47 29.17 12.33
N THR A 165 5.70 29.03 11.82
CA THR A 165 6.80 29.98 12.08
C THR A 165 6.45 31.39 11.60
N GLN A 166 5.87 31.53 10.42
CA GLN A 166 5.45 32.83 9.87
C GLN A 166 4.33 33.47 10.68
N ALA A 167 3.37 32.68 11.15
CA ALA A 167 2.27 33.15 12.01
C ALA A 167 2.77 33.69 13.35
N ILE A 168 3.86 33.13 13.88
CA ILE A 168 4.52 33.59 15.12
C ILE A 168 5.36 34.84 14.87
N SER A 169 6.10 34.91 13.75
CA SER A 169 7.10 35.96 13.51
C SER A 169 6.53 37.35 13.14
N HIS A 170 5.26 37.44 12.76
CA HIS A 170 4.64 38.69 12.27
C HIS A 170 3.59 39.30 13.22
N ARG A 171 3.53 38.87 14.48
CA ARG A 171 2.50 39.33 15.41
C ARG A 171 3.07 39.73 16.76
N ASP A 172 2.68 40.91 17.24
CA ASP A 172 3.12 41.49 18.52
C ASP A 172 2.40 40.87 19.75
N ASP A 173 1.51 39.90 19.54
CA ASP A 173 0.70 39.27 20.60
C ASP A 173 0.42 37.77 20.32
N VAL A 174 0.58 36.94 21.35
CA VAL A 174 0.48 35.47 21.33
C VAL A 174 -0.91 35.00 20.91
N ARG A 175 -1.98 35.70 21.31
CA ARG A 175 -3.36 35.33 20.96
C ARG A 175 -3.60 35.42 19.46
N SER A 176 -3.09 36.50 18.87
CA SER A 176 -3.20 36.73 17.43
C SER A 176 -2.40 35.67 16.66
N ALA A 177 -1.23 35.26 17.17
CA ALA A 177 -0.43 34.17 16.57
C ALA A 177 -1.16 32.82 16.64
N LEU A 178 -1.73 32.48 17.80
CA LEU A 178 -2.51 31.25 18.00
C LEU A 178 -3.70 31.16 17.04
N GLN A 179 -4.44 32.25 16.86
CA GLN A 179 -5.59 32.26 15.95
C GLN A 179 -5.16 32.00 14.49
N ALA A 180 -4.02 32.54 14.08
CA ALA A 180 -3.47 32.31 12.76
C ALA A 180 -3.02 30.86 12.57
N VAL A 181 -2.34 30.28 13.58
CA VAL A 181 -1.94 28.87 13.59
C VAL A 181 -3.16 27.96 13.50
N LEU A 182 -4.18 28.17 14.34
CA LEU A 182 -5.40 27.37 14.33
C LEU A 182 -6.09 27.40 12.96
N ARG A 183 -6.27 28.59 12.39
CA ARG A 183 -6.85 28.75 11.04
C ARG A 183 -6.04 28.02 9.98
N LEU A 184 -4.72 28.19 10.00
CA LEU A 184 -3.81 27.58 9.04
C LEU A 184 -3.85 26.05 9.13
N VAL A 185 -3.75 25.50 10.34
CA VAL A 185 -3.81 24.04 10.58
C VAL A 185 -5.13 23.53 10.03
N CYS A 186 -6.27 24.06 10.49
CA CYS A 186 -7.60 23.67 10.03
C CYS A 186 -7.76 23.74 8.50
N MET A 187 -7.31 24.82 7.86
CA MET A 187 -7.39 24.95 6.39
C MET A 187 -6.48 23.95 5.66
N THR A 188 -5.34 23.59 6.25
CA THR A 188 -4.36 22.67 5.64
C THR A 188 -4.82 21.22 5.74
N ILE A 189 -5.26 20.79 6.92
CA ILE A 189 -5.74 19.42 7.13
C ILE A 189 -7.22 19.25 6.77
N GLN A 190 -7.90 20.32 6.34
CA GLN A 190 -9.34 20.37 6.03
C GLN A 190 -10.21 19.96 7.23
N TRP A 191 -9.88 20.49 8.40
CA TRP A 191 -10.67 20.28 9.62
C TRP A 191 -11.54 21.49 9.92
N ASP A 192 -12.70 21.23 10.51
CA ASP A 192 -13.78 22.20 10.62
C ASP A 192 -13.58 23.22 11.73
N TYR A 193 -12.85 22.86 12.79
CA TYR A 193 -12.75 23.69 13.97
C TYR A 193 -11.41 23.53 14.67
N GLY A 194 -10.90 24.61 15.25
CA GLY A 194 -9.71 24.64 16.08
C GLY A 194 -9.81 25.68 17.18
N GLU A 195 -9.39 25.35 18.40
CA GLU A 195 -9.35 26.27 19.55
C GLU A 195 -8.08 26.05 20.37
N ALA A 196 -7.66 27.09 21.11
CA ALA A 196 -6.53 26.99 22.04
C ALA A 196 -7.03 27.04 23.47
N TRP A 197 -6.52 26.16 24.32
CA TRP A 197 -6.73 26.13 25.77
C TRP A 197 -5.43 26.52 26.46
N ILE A 198 -5.49 27.41 27.44
CA ILE A 198 -4.31 27.97 28.11
C ILE A 198 -4.46 27.75 29.62
N PRO A 199 -3.41 27.30 30.34
CA PRO A 199 -3.45 27.24 31.80
C PRO A 199 -3.58 28.63 32.41
N ASP A 200 -4.52 28.79 33.33
CA ASP A 200 -4.65 29.95 34.20
C ASP A 200 -3.87 29.74 35.52
N ASP A 201 -3.65 30.82 36.26
CA ASP A 201 -2.96 30.86 37.56
C ASP A 201 -3.59 29.89 38.59
N ASN A 202 -4.88 29.58 38.43
CA ASN A 202 -5.62 28.63 39.27
C ASN A 202 -5.38 27.16 38.93
N LYS A 203 -4.40 26.83 38.06
CA LYS A 203 -4.10 25.46 37.59
C LYS A 203 -5.29 24.77 36.93
N VAL A 204 -6.07 25.54 36.18
CA VAL A 204 -7.11 25.03 35.28
C VAL A 204 -6.84 25.51 33.86
N LEU A 205 -7.24 24.74 32.86
CA LEU A 205 -7.26 25.16 31.47
C LEU A 205 -8.52 25.94 31.17
N GLU A 206 -8.35 27.10 30.55
CA GLU A 206 -9.45 27.90 30.01
C GLU A 206 -9.32 28.02 28.49
N CYS A 207 -10.45 28.07 27.80
CA CYS A 207 -10.44 28.31 26.36
C CYS A 207 -10.02 29.76 26.08
N SER A 208 -8.99 29.93 25.26
CA SER A 208 -8.56 31.20 24.71
C SER A 208 -9.63 31.79 23.78
N GLN A 209 -9.55 33.09 23.56
CA GLN A 209 -10.30 33.74 22.48
C GLN A 209 -9.76 33.40 21.08
N ALA A 210 -8.60 32.74 20.97
CA ALA A 210 -8.05 32.25 19.70
C ALA A 210 -8.79 30.98 19.23
N TRP A 211 -9.45 31.07 18.08
CA TRP A 211 -10.18 29.96 17.48
C TRP A 211 -10.32 30.12 15.95
N TYR A 212 -10.66 29.03 15.29
CA TYR A 212 -11.09 28.97 13.90
C TYR A 212 -12.31 28.05 13.77
N GLY A 213 -13.24 28.40 12.88
CA GLY A 213 -14.33 27.53 12.46
C GLY A 213 -14.61 27.71 10.96
N SER A 214 -14.89 26.61 10.26
CA SER A 214 -15.24 26.57 8.84
C SER A 214 -16.62 27.15 8.55
N GLU A 215 -17.50 27.16 9.56
CA GLU A 215 -18.89 27.62 9.47
C GLU A 215 -19.24 28.61 10.59
N VAL A 216 -20.20 29.50 10.33
CA VAL A 216 -20.73 30.46 11.31
C VAL A 216 -21.39 29.75 12.50
N SER A 217 -22.02 28.59 12.28
CA SER A 217 -22.68 27.79 13.31
C SER A 217 -21.73 27.38 14.45
N LEU A 218 -20.45 27.15 14.14
CA LEU A 218 -19.42 26.76 15.10
C LEU A 218 -19.01 27.90 16.06
N PHE A 219 -19.44 29.13 15.81
CA PHE A 219 -19.28 30.23 16.77
C PHE A 219 -19.99 29.93 18.09
N GLU A 220 -21.18 29.31 18.04
CA GLU A 220 -21.88 28.88 19.24
C GLU A 220 -21.10 27.81 20.00
N PHE A 221 -20.47 26.86 19.29
CA PHE A 221 -19.62 25.85 19.91
C PHE A 221 -18.47 26.48 20.69
N LYS A 222 -17.80 27.47 20.09
CA LYS A 222 -16.75 28.26 20.74
C LYS A 222 -17.24 29.02 21.97
N ASN A 223 -18.43 29.60 21.94
CA ASN A 223 -18.95 30.33 23.11
C ASN A 223 -19.20 29.40 24.29
N HIS A 224 -19.58 28.15 24.05
CA HIS A 224 -19.63 27.14 25.11
C HIS A 224 -18.23 26.76 25.60
N SER A 225 -17.21 26.73 24.73
CA SER A 225 -15.83 26.49 25.16
C SER A 225 -15.35 27.53 26.17
N LEU A 226 -15.69 28.81 25.96
CA LEU A 226 -15.30 29.92 26.83
C LEU A 226 -15.94 29.88 28.23
N THR A 227 -17.02 29.12 28.44
CA THR A 227 -17.68 29.01 29.74
C THR A 227 -17.23 27.80 30.55
N VAL A 228 -16.25 27.05 30.04
CA VAL A 228 -15.82 25.78 30.62
C VAL A 228 -14.34 25.87 30.99
N ALA A 229 -14.01 25.35 32.16
CA ALA A 229 -12.64 25.15 32.61
C ALA A 229 -12.39 23.65 32.84
N SER A 230 -11.14 23.22 32.67
CA SER A 230 -10.73 21.83 32.83
C SER A 230 -9.53 21.73 33.76
N ALA A 231 -9.65 20.93 34.82
CA ALA A 231 -8.52 20.60 35.69
C ALA A 231 -7.61 19.54 35.05
N LEU A 232 -6.43 19.36 35.63
CA LEU A 232 -5.48 18.33 35.19
C LEU A 232 -6.14 16.94 35.16
N ASN A 233 -5.95 16.21 34.05
CA ASN A 233 -6.53 14.90 33.76
C ASN A 233 -8.08 14.85 33.72
N VAL A 234 -8.76 16.00 33.65
CA VAL A 234 -10.22 16.09 33.52
C VAL A 234 -10.61 16.42 32.08
N GLY A 235 -11.25 15.47 31.42
CA GLY A 235 -11.65 15.60 30.02
C GLY A 235 -10.47 15.53 29.04
N PHE A 236 -10.78 15.60 27.74
CA PHE A 236 -9.79 15.44 26.66
C PHE A 236 -8.58 16.36 26.82
N GLN A 237 -8.82 17.66 27.00
CA GLN A 237 -7.76 18.64 27.17
C GLN A 237 -6.96 18.47 28.46
N GLY A 238 -7.62 18.07 29.55
CA GLY A 238 -6.96 17.83 30.83
C GLY A 238 -6.06 16.59 30.78
N ARG A 239 -6.47 15.56 30.04
CA ARG A 239 -5.67 14.34 29.79
C ARG A 239 -4.40 14.68 29.02
N ILE A 240 -4.51 15.44 27.93
CA ILE A 240 -3.36 15.92 27.15
C ILE A 240 -2.44 16.78 28.01
N TRP A 241 -3.01 17.61 28.89
CA TRP A 241 -2.23 18.42 29.82
C TRP A 241 -1.38 17.57 30.77
N ALA A 242 -1.96 16.49 31.29
CA ALA A 242 -1.28 15.56 32.18
C ALA A 242 -0.22 14.72 31.45
N SER A 243 -0.53 14.23 30.25
CA SER A 243 0.36 13.36 29.48
C SER A 243 1.49 14.13 28.80
N LYS A 244 1.28 15.41 28.48
CA LYS A 244 2.16 16.24 27.63
C LYS A 244 2.43 15.63 26.26
N GLN A 245 1.52 14.79 25.77
CA GLN A 245 1.61 14.13 24.47
C GLN A 245 0.40 14.49 23.62
N ALA A 246 0.60 14.52 22.29
CA ALA A 246 -0.50 14.70 21.36
C ALA A 246 -1.41 13.45 21.36
N GLU A 247 -2.71 13.65 21.21
CA GLU A 247 -3.72 12.58 21.26
C GLU A 247 -4.70 12.72 20.10
N TRP A 248 -5.01 11.58 19.45
CA TRP A 248 -5.94 11.48 18.33
C TRP A 248 -7.15 10.66 18.74
N ILE A 249 -8.35 11.17 18.45
CA ILE A 249 -9.62 10.51 18.68
C ILE A 249 -10.34 10.37 17.33
N GLU A 250 -10.35 9.15 16.80
CA GLU A 250 -10.97 8.85 15.50
C GLU A 250 -12.49 8.99 15.52
N ASP A 251 -13.09 8.59 16.64
CA ASP A 251 -14.53 8.60 16.87
C ASP A 251 -14.84 9.08 18.30
N VAL A 252 -15.30 10.32 18.42
CA VAL A 252 -15.68 10.94 19.69
C VAL A 252 -16.89 10.29 20.36
N PHE A 253 -17.72 9.53 19.61
CA PHE A 253 -18.89 8.84 20.16
C PHE A 253 -18.50 7.59 20.97
N ILE A 254 -17.34 7.00 20.69
CA ILE A 254 -16.78 5.88 21.47
C ILE A 254 -16.29 6.39 22.83
N GLU A 255 -15.55 7.49 22.84
CA GLU A 255 -14.98 8.09 24.05
C GLU A 255 -15.85 9.23 24.62
N LYS A 256 -17.18 9.08 24.60
CA LYS A 256 -18.13 10.14 24.99
C LYS A 256 -17.85 10.77 26.37
N ASP A 257 -17.43 9.96 27.34
CA ASP A 257 -17.20 10.40 28.73
C ASP A 257 -15.90 11.20 28.88
N LEU A 258 -15.03 11.17 27.85
CA LEU A 258 -13.82 11.98 27.78
C LEU A 258 -14.11 13.45 27.48
N PHE A 259 -15.21 13.75 26.79
CA PHE A 259 -15.46 15.11 26.33
C PHE A 259 -16.41 15.84 27.27
N ILE A 260 -15.88 16.83 28.00
CA ILE A 260 -16.67 17.69 28.90
C ILE A 260 -17.75 18.51 28.17
N ARG A 261 -17.63 18.67 26.84
CA ARG A 261 -18.60 19.34 25.96
C ARG A 261 -19.26 18.37 24.97
N TYR A 262 -19.38 17.09 25.35
CA TYR A 262 -19.94 16.06 24.47
C TYR A 262 -21.31 16.44 23.87
N PRO A 263 -22.30 16.97 24.63
CA PRO A 263 -23.59 17.36 24.04
C PRO A 263 -23.46 18.37 22.90
N GLN A 264 -22.53 19.32 23.02
CA GLN A 264 -22.26 20.33 21.99
C GLN A 264 -21.50 19.73 20.80
N ILE A 265 -20.54 18.82 21.04
CA ILE A 265 -19.84 18.08 19.97
C ILE A 265 -20.87 17.35 19.08
N VAL A 266 -21.82 16.65 19.71
CA VAL A 266 -22.92 15.99 19.00
C VAL A 266 -23.82 16.99 18.27
N LYS A 267 -24.23 18.08 18.93
CA LYS A 267 -25.09 19.14 18.34
C LYS A 267 -24.51 19.70 17.03
N PHE A 268 -23.20 19.92 16.98
CA PHE A 268 -22.54 20.50 15.81
C PHE A 268 -21.97 19.46 14.83
N GLY A 269 -22.24 18.17 15.08
CA GLY A 269 -21.87 17.08 14.19
C GLY A 269 -20.38 16.82 14.10
N LEU A 270 -19.60 17.18 15.13
CA LEU A 270 -18.18 16.90 15.23
C LEU A 270 -17.99 15.42 15.60
N LYS A 271 -17.13 14.71 14.86
CA LYS A 271 -17.00 13.25 14.94
C LYS A 271 -15.62 12.76 15.31
N SER A 272 -14.57 13.53 14.99
CA SER A 272 -13.20 13.22 15.37
C SER A 272 -12.53 14.43 16.01
N SER A 273 -11.50 14.19 16.81
CA SER A 273 -10.75 15.23 17.50
C SER A 273 -9.26 14.92 17.54
N PHE A 274 -8.44 15.97 17.57
CA PHE A 274 -6.99 15.90 17.71
C PHE A 274 -6.56 17.02 18.65
N GLY A 275 -5.67 16.71 19.59
CA GLY A 275 -5.12 17.73 20.48
C GLY A 275 -3.61 17.64 20.58
N VAL A 276 -2.95 18.80 20.65
CA VAL A 276 -1.49 18.91 20.73
C VAL A 276 -1.07 19.96 21.76
N PRO A 277 -0.19 19.62 22.72
CA PRO A 277 0.35 20.59 23.67
C PRO A 277 1.48 21.42 23.06
N ILE A 278 1.51 22.72 23.38
CA ILE A 278 2.63 23.62 23.17
C ILE A 278 3.41 23.64 24.49
N ILE A 279 4.68 23.22 24.46
CA ILE A 279 5.51 23.03 25.65
C ILE A 279 6.76 23.90 25.56
N LEU A 280 7.09 24.58 26.65
CA LEU A 280 8.35 25.31 26.83
C LEU A 280 8.93 24.96 28.20
N ASP A 281 10.21 24.60 28.27
CA ASP A 281 10.90 24.25 29.53
C ASP A 281 10.13 23.23 30.40
N ASN A 282 9.50 22.25 29.76
CA ASN A 282 8.67 21.20 30.37
C ASN A 282 7.36 21.72 31.01
N GLU A 283 6.96 22.97 30.77
CA GLU A 283 5.65 23.51 31.12
C GLU A 283 4.75 23.59 29.88
N VAL A 284 3.47 23.23 30.04
CA VAL A 284 2.49 23.36 28.96
C VAL A 284 2.03 24.80 28.91
N LEU A 285 2.30 25.50 27.81
CA LEU A 285 1.88 26.89 27.58
C LEU A 285 0.46 26.98 27.02
N ALA A 286 0.10 26.03 26.16
CA ALA A 286 -1.23 25.94 25.58
C ALA A 286 -1.50 24.52 25.08
N ILE A 287 -2.76 24.18 24.85
CA ILE A 287 -3.21 22.96 24.21
C ILE A 287 -4.10 23.36 23.05
N LEU A 288 -3.70 23.04 21.83
CA LEU A 288 -4.52 23.25 20.65
C LEU A 288 -5.41 22.03 20.45
N ILE A 289 -6.71 22.26 20.26
CA ILE A 289 -7.68 21.19 20.04
C ILE A 289 -8.42 21.46 18.75
N PHE A 290 -8.50 20.43 17.93
CA PHE A 290 -9.14 20.45 16.63
C PHE A 290 -10.28 19.45 16.60
N PHE A 291 -11.30 19.76 15.81
CA PHE A 291 -12.41 18.86 15.54
C PHE A 291 -12.74 18.82 14.04
N ASN A 292 -13.22 17.66 13.58
CA ASN A 292 -13.69 17.44 12.22
C ASN A 292 -15.08 16.81 12.25
N LYS A 293 -15.93 17.16 11.29
CA LYS A 293 -17.29 16.61 11.10
C LYS A 293 -17.28 15.23 10.41
N ASN A 294 -16.13 14.79 9.91
CA ASN A 294 -15.90 13.47 9.37
C ASN A 294 -15.15 12.59 10.40
N PHE A 295 -15.35 11.28 10.29
CA PHE A 295 -14.46 10.34 10.96
C PHE A 295 -13.06 10.46 10.37
N ALA A 296 -12.04 10.44 11.22
CA ALA A 296 -10.67 10.45 10.73
C ALA A 296 -10.43 9.12 9.99
N THR A 297 -10.33 9.15 8.66
CA THR A 297 -9.71 8.04 7.94
C THR A 297 -8.22 8.14 8.16
N ILE A 298 -7.67 7.28 9.02
CA ILE A 298 -6.25 6.96 8.92
C ILE A 298 -6.09 6.38 7.52
N ASN A 299 -5.45 7.14 6.63
CA ASN A 299 -4.88 6.55 5.43
C ASN A 299 -3.77 5.61 5.91
N SER A 300 -4.14 4.36 6.15
CA SER A 300 -3.24 3.21 6.32
C SER A 300 -2.50 2.94 5.02
#